data_AF-A0AAV0W9J1-F1
#
_entry.id   AF-A0AAV0W9J1-F1
#
_cell.length_a   1.000
_cell.length_b   1.000
_cell.length_c   1.000
_cell.angle_alpha   90.00
_cell.angle_beta   90.00
_cell.angle_gamma   90.00
#
_symmetry.space_group_name_H-M   'P 1'
#
loop_
_entity.id
_entity.type
_entity.pdbx_description
1 polymer ?
#
loop_
_entity_poly.entity_id
_entity_poly.type
_entity_poly.pdbx_seq_one_letter_code
_entity_poly.pdbx_strand_id
1 'polypeptide(L)'
;MSKTQFTTTQDELLVEEVSKNRVLYDSSHEKHKDVNYKDAIWNNISTVVGQCTEDCKKRWRNIRDTYMRHKKKLGTGSSALSKKK
;
A
#
# COMPACT_ATOMS: atom_id res chain seq x y z
N MET A 1 15.48 -17.78 -0.03
CA MET A 1 14.24 -17.10 0.40
C MET A 1 13.71 -16.33 -0.79
N SER A 2 12.55 -16.73 -1.31
CA SER A 2 11.99 -16.28 -2.59
C SER A 2 11.71 -14.78 -2.55
N LYS A 3 12.34 -14.04 -3.47
CA LYS A 3 12.00 -12.63 -3.73
C LYS A 3 10.63 -12.65 -4.39
N THR A 4 9.61 -12.24 -3.65
CA THR A 4 8.28 -12.02 -4.20
C THR A 4 8.37 -10.93 -5.27
N GLN A 5 8.01 -11.28 -6.50
CA GLN A 5 7.96 -10.38 -7.63
C GLN A 5 6.50 -10.22 -7.99
N PHE A 6 5.93 -9.05 -7.66
CA PHE A 6 4.66 -8.63 -8.23
C PHE A 6 4.86 -8.33 -9.71
N THR A 7 3.97 -8.85 -10.56
CA THR A 7 3.87 -8.44 -11.95
C THR A 7 3.04 -7.17 -12.07
N THR A 8 3.15 -6.46 -13.21
CA THR A 8 2.37 -5.25 -13.48
C THR A 8 0.87 -5.48 -13.28
N THR A 9 0.33 -6.60 -13.75
CA THR A 9 -1.08 -6.94 -13.56
C THR A 9 -1.46 -7.12 -12.09
N GLN A 10 -0.58 -7.73 -11.28
CA GLN A 10 -0.82 -7.88 -9.84
C GLN A 10 -0.75 -6.53 -9.12
N ASP A 11 0.11 -5.63 -9.56
CA ASP A 11 0.15 -4.25 -9.04
C ASP A 11 -1.12 -3.49 -9.36
N GLU A 12 -1.63 -3.60 -10.59
CA GLU A 12 -2.89 -2.98 -10.99
C GLU A 12 -4.04 -3.49 -10.13
N LEU A 13 -4.20 -4.81 -10.02
CA LEU A 13 -5.22 -5.43 -9.17
C LEU A 13 -5.10 -5.00 -7.70
N LEU A 14 -3.87 -4.95 -7.17
CA LEU A 14 -3.59 -4.51 -5.81
C LEU A 14 -4.04 -3.06 -5.60
N VAL A 15 -3.71 -2.17 -6.53
CA VAL A 15 -4.07 -0.74 -6.45
C VAL A 15 -5.58 -0.56 -6.59
N GLU A 16 -6.23 -1.28 -7.51
CA GLU A 16 -7.67 -1.23 -7.71
C GLU A 16 -8.42 -1.66 -6.45
N GLU A 17 -8.07 -2.81 -5.88
CA GLU A 17 -8.73 -3.33 -4.68
C GLU A 17 -8.49 -2.44 -3.46
N VAL A 18 -7.28 -1.90 -3.29
CA VAL A 18 -6.99 -0.95 -2.21
C VAL A 18 -7.74 0.37 -2.41
N SER A 19 -7.89 0.82 -3.66
CA SER A 19 -8.64 2.05 -4.00
C SER A 19 -10.13 1.91 -3.65
N LYS A 20 -10.73 0.74 -3.87
CA LYS A 20 -12.10 0.42 -3.43
C LYS A 20 -12.23 0.48 -1.90
N ASN A 21 -11.17 0.09 -1.19
CA ASN A 21 -11.17 0.00 0.28
C ASN A 21 -10.49 1.23 0.92
N ARG A 22 -11.23 2.34 0.99
CA ARG A 22 -10.72 3.61 1.54
C ARG A 22 -10.13 3.49 2.95
N VAL A 23 -10.64 2.57 3.76
CA VAL A 23 -10.16 2.33 5.13
C VAL A 23 -8.66 1.99 5.22
N LEU A 24 -8.05 1.52 4.12
CA LEU A 24 -6.63 1.17 4.08
C LEU A 24 -5.70 2.39 3.98
N TYR A 25 -6.17 3.49 3.38
CA TYR A 25 -5.35 4.67 3.13
C TYR A 25 -5.92 5.96 3.74
N ASP A 26 -7.22 6.00 3.99
CA ASP A 26 -7.96 7.12 4.54
C ASP A 26 -7.92 7.08 6.07
N SER A 27 -7.23 8.06 6.65
CA SER A 27 -7.10 8.19 8.11
C SER A 27 -8.32 8.83 8.77
N SER A 28 -9.26 9.38 7.99
CA SER A 28 -10.50 9.98 8.50
C SER A 28 -11.62 8.95 8.68
N HIS A 29 -11.46 7.76 8.10
CA HIS A 29 -12.44 6.69 8.23
C HIS A 29 -12.45 6.13 9.66
N GLU A 30 -13.62 6.03 10.29
CA GLU A 30 -13.79 5.50 11.65
C GLU A 30 -13.16 4.12 11.82
N LYS A 31 -13.42 3.23 10.84
CA LYS A 31 -12.85 1.88 10.78
C LYS A 31 -11.34 1.79 10.43
N HIS A 32 -10.65 2.91 10.25
CA HIS A 32 -9.20 2.90 10.03
C HIS A 32 -8.41 2.44 11.28
N LYS A 33 -9.00 2.65 12.46
CA LYS A 33 -8.46 2.20 13.75
C LYS A 33 -8.66 0.70 13.99
N ASP A 34 -9.64 0.09 13.32
CA ASP A 34 -9.95 -1.33 13.43
C ASP A 34 -8.93 -2.18 12.67
N VAL A 35 -7.97 -2.73 13.42
CA VAL A 35 -6.94 -3.62 12.87
C VAL A 35 -7.55 -4.88 12.26
N ASN A 36 -8.55 -5.48 12.93
CA ASN A 36 -9.25 -6.67 12.44
C ASN A 36 -9.92 -6.43 11.08
N TYR A 37 -10.60 -5.29 10.92
CA TYR A 37 -11.28 -4.96 9.67
C TYR A 37 -10.27 -4.76 8.52
N LYS A 38 -9.16 -4.08 8.81
CA LYS A 38 -8.06 -3.90 7.85
C LYS A 38 -7.41 -5.22 7.48
N ASP A 39 -7.19 -6.11 8.44
CA ASP A 39 -6.60 -7.41 8.17
C ASP A 39 -7.52 -8.28 7.30
N ALA A 40 -8.83 -8.30 7.59
CA ALA A 40 -9.81 -8.98 6.74
C ALA A 40 -9.80 -8.47 5.30
N ILE A 41 -9.72 -7.15 5.10
CA ILE A 41 -9.60 -6.57 3.76
C ILE A 41 -8.28 -7.01 3.11
N TRP A 42 -7.15 -6.89 3.81
CA TRP A 42 -5.87 -7.32 3.26
C TRP A 42 -5.84 -8.81 2.90
N ASN A 43 -6.52 -9.65 3.67
CA ASN A 43 -6.68 -11.07 3.40
C ASN A 43 -7.50 -11.32 2.12
N ASN A 44 -8.58 -10.55 1.94
CA ASN A 44 -9.37 -10.62 0.72
C ASN A 44 -8.54 -10.17 -0.51
N ILE A 45 -7.84 -9.04 -0.40
CA ILE A 45 -6.97 -8.52 -1.46
C ILE A 45 -5.87 -9.52 -1.81
N SER A 46 -5.24 -10.13 -0.81
CA SER A 46 -4.16 -11.09 -1.04
C SER A 46 -4.67 -12.35 -1.73
N THR A 47 -5.89 -12.78 -1.42
CA THR A 47 -6.59 -13.86 -2.12
C THR A 47 -6.88 -13.49 -3.58
N VAL A 48 -7.37 -12.28 -3.85
CA VAL A 48 -7.67 -11.79 -5.22
C VAL A 48 -6.40 -11.66 -6.07
N VAL A 49 -5.33 -11.11 -5.50
CA VAL A 49 -4.04 -10.91 -6.19
C VAL A 49 -3.23 -12.22 -6.28
N GLY A 50 -3.61 -13.24 -5.51
CA GLY A 50 -2.92 -14.52 -5.42
C GLY A 50 -1.54 -14.41 -4.76
N GLN A 51 -1.39 -13.51 -3.79
CA GLN A 51 -0.13 -13.26 -3.07
C GLN A 51 -0.36 -13.30 -1.56
N CYS A 52 0.72 -13.24 -0.77
CA CYS A 52 0.62 -13.17 0.68
C CYS A 52 0.21 -11.76 1.13
N THR A 53 -0.64 -11.69 2.16
CA THR A 53 -1.08 -10.45 2.81
C THR A 53 0.08 -9.52 3.17
N GLU A 54 1.15 -10.07 3.75
CA GLU A 54 2.36 -9.31 4.12
C GLU A 54 3.07 -8.70 2.91
N ASP A 55 3.05 -9.42 1.80
CA ASP A 55 3.70 -9.01 0.57
C ASP A 55 2.90 -7.92 -0.15
N CYS A 56 1.57 -8.07 -0.18
CA CYS A 56 0.63 -7.03 -0.66
C CYS A 56 0.80 -5.72 0.12
N LYS A 57 0.87 -5.80 1.46
CA LYS A 57 1.12 -4.64 2.32
C LYS A 57 2.45 -3.95 1.98
N LYS A 58 3.52 -4.73 1.77
CA LYS A 58 4.85 -4.21 1.45
C LYS A 58 4.88 -3.56 0.07
N ARG A 59 4.25 -4.18 -0.93
CA ARG A 59 4.17 -3.65 -2.29
C ARG A 59 3.35 -2.38 -2.36
N TRP A 60 2.17 -2.38 -1.75
CA TRP A 60 1.32 -1.18 -1.66
C TRP A 60 2.06 -0.02 -1.00
N ARG A 61 2.83 -0.27 0.08
CA ARG A 61 3.67 0.76 0.70
C ARG A 61 4.64 1.37 -0.30
N ASN A 62 5.28 0.56 -1.14
CA ASN A 62 6.22 1.03 -2.15
C ASN A 62 5.54 1.86 -3.25
N ILE A 63 4.37 1.43 -3.73
CA ILE A 63 3.55 2.16 -4.71
C ILE A 63 3.11 3.50 -4.13
N ARG A 64 2.53 3.50 -2.92
CA ARG A 64 2.08 4.71 -2.23
C ARG A 64 3.23 5.66 -1.96
N ASP A 65 4.38 5.16 -1.52
CA ASP A 65 5.56 5.98 -1.28
C ASP A 65 6.06 6.65 -2.56
N THR A 66 6.16 5.89 -3.66
CA THR A 66 6.53 6.42 -4.98
C THR A 66 5.54 7.49 -5.45
N TYR A 67 4.23 7.19 -5.35
CA TYR A 67 3.17 8.14 -5.68
C TYR A 67 3.22 9.40 -4.82
N MET A 68 3.41 9.29 -3.51
CA MET A 68 3.52 10.44 -2.61
C MET A 68 4.78 11.26 -2.86
N ARG A 69 5.90 10.62 -3.20
CA ARG A 69 7.12 11.32 -3.64
C ARG A 69 6.89 12.11 -4.92
N HIS A 70 6.22 11.51 -5.90
CA HIS A 70 5.87 12.18 -7.16
C HIS A 70 4.86 13.31 -6.94
N LYS A 71 3.85 13.09 -6.09
CA LYS A 71 2.84 14.09 -5.74
C LYS A 71 3.44 15.28 -4.98
N LYS A 72 4.39 15.04 -4.07
CA LYS A 72 5.15 16.10 -3.39
C LYS A 72 6.13 16.82 -4.33
N LYS A 73 6.63 16.18 -5.38
CA LYS A 73 7.54 16.84 -6.33
C LYS A 73 6.86 17.95 -7.14
N LEU A 74 5.53 17.92 -7.24
CA LEU A 74 4.72 19.02 -7.82
C LEU A 74 4.36 20.11 -6.79
N GLY A 75 4.63 19.89 -5.50
CA GLY A 75 4.41 20.85 -4.42
C GLY A 75 5.65 20.96 -3.54
N THR A 76 6.62 21.76 -4.00
CA THR A 76 7.69 22.42 -3.22
C THR A 76 8.28 21.65 -2.04
N GLY A 77 9.56 21.25 -2.17
CA GLY A 77 10.46 21.06 -1.02
C GLY A 77 11.00 19.65 -0.81
N SER A 78 12.30 19.52 -1.04
CA SER A 78 13.15 18.42 -0.62
C SER A 78 12.95 18.07 0.86
N SER A 79 12.80 16.78 1.17
CA SER A 79 13.06 16.23 2.51
C SER A 79 13.41 14.75 2.39
N ALA A 80 14.62 14.50 1.88
CA ALA A 80 15.41 13.36 2.30
C ALA A 80 15.82 13.61 3.76
N LEU A 81 15.02 13.16 4.73
CA LEU A 81 15.46 13.11 6.13
C LEU A 81 16.15 11.76 6.40
N SER A 82 17.43 11.75 6.07
CA SER A 82 18.52 11.24 6.92
C SER A 82 18.17 10.15 7.95
N LYS A 83 18.52 8.89 7.65
CA LYS A 83 18.97 7.96 8.69
C LYS A 83 20.47 8.18 8.89
N LYS A 84 20.82 8.86 9.97
CA LYS A 84 22.20 9.00 10.47
C LYS A 84 22.35 8.03 11.65
N LYS A 85 23.31 7.12 11.56
CA LYS A 85 23.95 6.45 12.70
C LYS A 85 25.44 6.43 12.40
#